data_AF-A0A8T4ZGP9-F1
#
_entry.id   AF-A0A8T4ZGP9-F1
#
_cell.length_a   1.000
_cell.length_b   1.000
_cell.length_c   1.000
_cell.angle_alpha   90.00
_cell.angle_beta   90.00
_cell.angle_gamma   90.00
#
_symmetry.space_group_name_H-M   'P 1'
#
loop_
_entity.id
_entity.type
_entity.pdbx_description
1 polymer ?
#
loop_
_entity_poly.entity_id
_entity_poly.type
_entity_poly.pdbx_seq_one_letter_code
_entity_poly.pdbx_strand_id
1 'polypeptide(L)'
;MGAENFAMRFFEVAPGGFSPLHKHPWEHEVFILDGEGIVTDGKDDRRFRQGDAVFIPPNEEHQFKNTGSSTLKLLCMIPYKPE
;
A
#
# COMPACT_ATOMS: atom_id res chain seq x y z
N MET A 1 -9.26 -12.21 17.88
CA MET A 1 -9.42 -11.97 16.43
C MET A 1 -8.23 -11.15 15.97
N GLY A 2 -7.61 -11.49 14.84
CA GLY A 2 -6.34 -10.90 14.39
C GLY A 2 -5.18 -11.89 14.43
N ALA A 3 -3.95 -11.39 14.28
CA ALA A 3 -2.72 -12.16 14.37
C ALA A 3 -1.82 -11.62 15.49
N GLU A 4 -0.85 -12.39 15.98
CA GLU A 4 0.07 -11.92 17.03
C GLU A 4 1.21 -11.05 16.47
N ASN A 5 1.57 -11.22 15.21
CA ASN A 5 2.80 -10.67 14.64
C ASN A 5 2.58 -9.46 13.70
N PHE A 6 1.36 -9.29 13.19
CA PHE A 6 1.06 -8.25 12.20
C PHE A 6 -0.37 -7.72 12.35
N ALA A 7 -0.55 -6.47 11.94
CA ALA A 7 -1.85 -5.87 11.72
C ALA A 7 -2.22 -5.97 10.23
N MET A 8 -3.47 -6.32 9.95
CA MET A 8 -4.07 -6.17 8.63
C MET A 8 -4.96 -4.93 8.65
N ARG A 9 -4.74 -4.04 7.68
CA ARG A 9 -5.51 -2.80 7.53
C ARG A 9 -6.20 -2.81 6.17
N PHE A 10 -7.47 -2.42 6.15
CA PHE A 10 -8.23 -2.21 4.92
C PHE A 10 -8.27 -0.72 4.60
N PHE A 11 -7.99 -0.37 3.36
CA PHE A 11 -8.03 1.00 2.87
C PHE A 11 -8.90 1.11 1.62
N GLU A 12 -9.65 2.21 1.55
CA GLU A 12 -10.32 2.68 0.34
C GLU A 12 -9.72 4.02 -0.06
N VAL A 13 -9.35 4.15 -1.32
CA VAL A 13 -8.75 5.36 -1.87
C VAL A 13 -9.59 5.81 -3.07
N ALA A 14 -10.24 6.97 -2.94
CA ALA A 14 -11.03 7.55 -4.03
C ALA A 14 -10.17 7.80 -5.29
N PRO A 15 -10.78 7.91 -6.49
CA PRO A 15 -10.05 8.29 -7.71
C PRO A 15 -9.20 9.55 -7.51
N GLY A 16 -7.93 9.50 -7.90
CA GLY A 16 -6.96 10.59 -7.68
C GLY A 16 -6.44 10.73 -6.25
N GLY A 17 -6.95 9.95 -5.29
CA GLY A 17 -6.47 9.90 -3.92
C GLY A 17 -5.13 9.18 -3.78
N PHE A 18 -4.42 9.46 -2.69
CA PHE A 18 -3.09 8.90 -2.42
C PHE A 18 -2.75 8.88 -0.93
N SER A 19 -1.85 7.99 -0.53
CA SER A 19 -1.20 8.05 0.79
C SER A 19 -0.13 9.15 0.84
N PRO A 20 0.37 9.59 2.01
CA PRO A 20 1.58 10.42 2.06
C PRO A 20 2.78 9.67 1.47
N LEU A 21 3.74 10.40 0.88
CA LEU A 21 5.07 9.87 0.58
C LEU A 21 5.87 9.80 1.88
N HIS A 22 6.22 8.59 2.31
CA HIS A 22 6.93 8.38 3.57
C HIS A 22 7.72 7.08 3.56
N LYS A 23 8.46 6.84 4.65
CA LYS A 23 9.17 5.58 4.93
C LYS A 23 9.22 5.30 6.41
N HIS A 24 9.50 4.05 6.76
CA HIS A 24 9.65 3.60 8.13
C HIS A 24 10.46 2.28 8.19
N PRO A 25 11.00 1.88 9.35
CA PRO A 25 11.92 0.74 9.46
C PRO A 25 11.25 -0.64 9.44
N TRP A 26 9.98 -0.72 9.05
CA TRP A 26 9.27 -1.97 8.78
C TRP A 26 8.78 -2.04 7.33
N GLU A 27 8.52 -3.26 6.89
CA GLU A 27 8.02 -3.56 5.55
C GLU A 27 6.50 -3.43 5.43
N HIS A 28 6.00 -3.36 4.20
CA HIS A 28 4.60 -3.62 3.88
C HIS A 28 4.47 -4.78 2.91
N GLU A 29 3.45 -5.61 3.14
CA GLU A 29 2.87 -6.46 2.12
C GLU A 29 1.46 -5.95 1.83
N VAL A 30 1.20 -5.56 0.58
CA VAL A 30 -0.07 -4.97 0.17
C VAL A 30 -0.70 -5.84 -0.91
N PHE A 31 -1.98 -6.17 -0.76
CA PHE A 31 -2.74 -6.89 -1.76
C PHE A 31 -3.87 -6.02 -2.32
N ILE A 32 -3.95 -5.92 -3.64
CA ILE A 32 -4.95 -5.09 -4.32
C ILE A 32 -6.23 -5.89 -4.54
N LEU A 33 -7.27 -5.53 -3.79
CA LEU A 33 -8.58 -6.19 -3.87
C LEU A 33 -9.39 -5.73 -5.09
N ASP A 34 -9.29 -4.46 -5.44
CA ASP A 34 -10.02 -3.83 -6.54
C ASP A 34 -9.35 -2.51 -6.97
N GLY A 35 -9.49 -2.15 -8.25
CA GLY A 35 -8.89 -0.95 -8.84
C GLY A 35 -7.45 -1.11 -9.34
N GLU A 36 -6.85 0.02 -9.71
CA GLU A 36 -5.50 0.09 -10.28
C GLU A 36 -4.81 1.40 -9.89
N GLY A 37 -3.48 1.42 -9.97
CA GLY A 37 -2.71 2.54 -9.49
C GLY A 37 -1.20 2.39 -9.70
N ILE A 38 -0.47 3.26 -9.01
CA ILE A 38 0.97 3.21 -8.93
C ILE A 38 1.44 3.26 -7.48
N VAL A 39 2.54 2.58 -7.20
CA VAL A 39 3.37 2.83 -6.02
C VAL A 39 4.66 3.51 -6.48
N THR A 40 5.05 4.59 -5.80
CA THR A 40 6.21 5.41 -6.17
C THR A 40 7.07 5.74 -4.97
N ASP A 41 8.39 5.82 -5.16
CA ASP A 41 9.35 6.33 -4.18
C ASP A 41 9.66 7.83 -4.40
N GLY A 42 8.92 8.49 -5.31
CA GLY A 42 9.17 9.87 -5.72
C GLY A 42 10.09 10.01 -6.92
N LYS A 43 10.71 8.91 -7.40
CA LYS A 43 11.56 8.88 -8.59
C LYS A 43 11.04 7.90 -9.64
N ASP A 44 10.71 6.69 -9.20
CA ASP A 44 10.30 5.58 -10.06
C ASP A 44 8.89 5.10 -9.70
N ASP A 45 8.08 4.85 -10.73
CA ASP A 45 6.70 4.40 -10.58
C ASP A 45 6.56 2.92 -10.96
N ARG A 46 5.97 2.12 -10.06
CA ARG A 46 5.56 0.74 -10.33
C ARG A 46 4.04 0.67 -10.40
N ARG A 47 3.51 0.13 -11.50
CA ARG A 47 2.06 -0.06 -11.67
C ARG A 47 1.59 -1.30 -10.91
N PHE A 48 0.38 -1.22 -10.38
CA PHE A 48 -0.35 -2.35 -9.83
C PHE A 48 -1.79 -2.32 -10.32
N ARG A 49 -2.44 -3.49 -10.28
CA ARG A 49 -3.86 -3.69 -10.56
C ARG A 49 -4.44 -4.74 -9.64
N GLN A 50 -5.75 -4.93 -9.70
CA GLN A 50 -6.45 -5.98 -8.98
C GLN A 50 -5.75 -7.34 -9.08
N GLY A 51 -5.58 -7.99 -7.93
CA GLY A 51 -4.93 -9.30 -7.78
C GLY A 51 -3.42 -9.24 -7.61
N ASP A 52 -2.79 -8.08 -7.78
CA ASP A 52 -1.35 -7.94 -7.55
C ASP A 52 -1.04 -7.86 -6.04
N ALA A 53 0.11 -8.43 -5.68
CA ALA A 53 0.76 -8.22 -4.40
C ALA A 53 1.95 -7.26 -4.57
N VAL A 54 2.06 -6.28 -3.69
CA VAL A 54 3.09 -5.24 -3.69
C VAL A 54 3.87 -5.34 -2.40
N PHE A 55 5.17 -5.59 -2.51
CA PHE A 55 6.11 -5.59 -1.39
C PHE A 55 6.87 -4.27 -1.33
N ILE A 56 6.90 -3.67 -0.14
CA ILE A 56 7.68 -2.47 0.17
C ILE A 56 8.70 -2.84 1.25
N PRO A 57 10.01 -2.87 0.91
CA PRO A 57 11.08 -3.10 1.87
C PRO A 57 11.13 -2.06 3.00
N PRO A 58 11.70 -2.40 4.17
CA PRO A 58 11.99 -1.43 5.21
C PRO A 58 12.81 -0.25 4.70
N ASN A 59 12.48 0.96 5.15
CA ASN A 59 13.13 2.23 4.79
C ASN A 59 13.06 2.63 3.31
N GLU A 60 12.31 1.90 2.47
CA GLU A 60 11.97 2.36 1.12
C GLU A 60 10.92 3.47 1.21
N GLU A 61 11.16 4.57 0.52
CA GLU A 61 10.17 5.64 0.38
C GLU A 61 9.03 5.14 -0.51
N HIS A 62 7.79 5.36 -0.10
CA HIS A 62 6.65 4.81 -0.81
C HIS A 62 5.42 5.69 -0.69
N GLN A 63 4.66 5.71 -1.77
CA GLN A 63 3.37 6.37 -1.88
C GLN A 63 2.46 5.55 -2.80
N PHE A 64 1.29 5.14 -2.32
CA PHE A 64 0.26 4.52 -3.14
C PHE A 64 -0.65 5.61 -3.71
N LYS A 65 -0.87 5.60 -5.03
CA LYS A 65 -1.75 6.52 -5.73
C LYS A 65 -2.80 5.74 -6.52
N ASN A 66 -4.06 6.11 -6.35
CA ASN A 66 -5.13 5.63 -7.22
C ASN A 66 -5.12 6.45 -8.53
N THR A 67 -4.67 5.82 -9.61
CA THR A 67 -4.66 6.44 -10.95
C THR A 67 -5.84 6.01 -11.82
N GLY A 68 -6.71 5.14 -11.31
CA GLY A 68 -7.90 4.67 -12.00
C GLY A 68 -9.09 5.63 -11.84
N SER A 69 -10.22 5.24 -12.45
CA SER A 69 -11.48 5.98 -12.39
C SER A 69 -12.47 5.48 -11.33
N SER A 70 -12.16 4.36 -10.67
CA SER A 70 -12.95 3.76 -9.57
C SER A 70 -12.18 3.79 -8.24
N THR A 71 -12.86 3.51 -7.13
CA THR A 71 -12.23 3.40 -5.81
C THR A 71 -11.23 2.24 -5.79
N LEU A 72 -9.99 2.52 -5.41
CA LEU A 72 -8.96 1.52 -5.12
C LEU A 72 -9.22 0.92 -3.73
N LYS A 73 -9.20 -0.40 -3.64
CA LYS A 73 -9.34 -1.15 -2.38
C LYS A 73 -8.12 -2.02 -2.17
N LEU A 74 -7.49 -1.92 -1.01
CA LEU A 74 -6.29 -2.70 -0.70
C LEU A 74 -6.29 -3.19 0.76
N LEU A 75 -5.66 -4.34 0.95
CA LEU A 75 -5.23 -4.82 2.27
C LEU A 75 -3.76 -4.50 2.44
N CYS A 76 -3.39 -3.94 3.58
CA CYS A 76 -2.02 -3.62 3.93
C CYS A 76 -1.66 -4.33 5.23
N MET A 77 -0.70 -5.24 5.15
CA MET A 77 -0.13 -5.95 6.27
C MET A 77 1.16 -5.26 6.70
N ILE A 78 1.26 -4.97 8.01
CA ILE A 78 2.46 -4.44 8.65
C ILE A 78 2.75 -5.21 9.94
N PRO A 79 4.01 -5.40 10.32
CA PRO A 79 4.33 -6.03 11.60
C PRO A 79 3.87 -5.15 12.78
N TYR A 80 3.54 -5.78 13.91
CA TYR A 80 3.37 -5.07 15.19
C TYR A 80 4.74 -4.64 15.71
N LYS A 81 5.30 -3.58 15.14
CA LYS A 81 6.36 -2.81 15.80
C LYS A 81 5.74 -1.51 16.31
N PRO A 82 5.93 -1.15 17.59
CA PRO A 82 5.48 0.14 18.08
C PRO A 82 6.19 1.26 17.30
N GLU A 83 5.44 2.33 17.01
CA GLU A 83 5.99 3.59 16.48
C GLU A 83 7.06 4.19 17.40
#